data_AF-A0A535I376-F1
#
_entry.id   AF-A0A535I376-F1
#
_cell.length_a   1.000
_cell.length_b   1.000
_cell.length_c   1.000
_cell.angle_alpha   90.00
_cell.angle_beta   90.00
_cell.angle_gamma   90.00
#
_symmetry.space_group_name_H-M   'P 1'
#
loop_
_entity.id
_entity.type
_entity.pdbx_description
1 polymer ?
#
loop_
_entity_poly.entity_id
_entity_poly.type
_entity_poly.pdbx_seq_one_letter_code
_entity_poly.pdbx_strand_id
1 'polypeptide(L)'
;MRAEGIPVREDFGFDLLSVEVARWPRMDALGAYALCRGRGDFADMYVCEIPPGSRTSPQRHLYEAVVYVLSGRGSTTLDAPEGKRSFEWREGSLFALPLNARYQHFNGSGQKPARFAAVTDLPLVFNVFRSESFIFENDATFPERFGDARYNEGDGRLIPRAPGRHIWETNFVPDLRTLELKRWDERGGGSSNIVFALADGTMHAHISEMPVGTYKKAHRHGADFHVFTVSGHGYSLYWYEGDPDFKRFDWKFGSVFTPTDMLFHQHFNTGGEPARYLAIAFGGMRYPTVAD
;
A
#
# COMPACT_ATOMS: atom_id res chain seq x y z
N MET A 1 0.60 9.05 -16.34
CA MET A 1 -0.78 8.63 -16.01
C MET A 1 -1.75 8.71 -17.20
N ARG A 2 -2.23 9.88 -17.66
CA ARG A 2 -3.24 9.93 -18.75
C ARG A 2 -2.79 9.27 -20.06
N ALA A 3 -1.50 9.33 -20.37
CA ALA A 3 -0.91 8.68 -21.55
C ALA A 3 -1.04 7.15 -21.55
N GLU A 4 -1.28 6.52 -20.40
CA GLU A 4 -1.45 5.06 -20.27
C GLU A 4 -2.77 4.56 -20.90
N GLY A 5 -3.70 5.47 -21.21
CA GLY A 5 -4.97 5.11 -21.88
C GLY A 5 -5.98 4.37 -20.98
N ILE A 6 -5.74 4.32 -19.67
CA ILE A 6 -6.64 3.70 -18.67
C ILE A 6 -7.44 4.75 -17.89
N PRO A 7 -8.55 4.38 -17.24
CA PRO A 7 -9.30 5.28 -16.38
C PRO A 7 -8.41 5.95 -15.33
N VAL A 8 -8.58 7.26 -15.17
CA VAL A 8 -8.01 8.06 -14.08
C VAL A 8 -9.19 8.65 -13.32
N ARG A 9 -9.32 8.29 -12.04
CA ARG A 9 -10.36 8.80 -11.15
C ARG A 9 -9.71 9.53 -9.99
N GLU A 10 -10.32 10.63 -9.57
CA GLU A 10 -9.85 11.42 -8.43
C GLU A 10 -11.01 11.73 -7.49
N ASP A 11 -10.87 11.33 -6.23
CA ASP A 11 -11.89 11.48 -5.20
C ASP A 11 -11.26 11.52 -3.79
N PHE A 12 -12.05 11.74 -2.76
CA PHE A 12 -11.58 11.69 -1.37
C PHE A 12 -11.14 10.28 -0.95
N GLY A 13 -11.87 9.27 -1.42
CA GLY A 13 -11.61 7.86 -1.18
C GLY A 13 -12.39 6.99 -2.16
N PHE A 14 -12.08 5.70 -2.18
CA PHE A 14 -12.62 4.74 -3.14
C PHE A 14 -12.97 3.41 -2.47
N ASP A 15 -13.98 2.72 -3.00
CA ASP A 15 -14.10 1.25 -2.86
C ASP A 15 -13.33 0.61 -4.02
N LEU A 16 -12.09 0.16 -3.76
CA LEU A 16 -11.17 -0.35 -4.77
C LEU A 16 -11.62 -1.66 -5.42
N LEU A 17 -12.52 -2.41 -4.76
CA LEU A 17 -13.14 -3.60 -5.34
C LEU A 17 -14.18 -3.25 -6.41
N SER A 18 -14.66 -2.01 -6.42
CA SER A 18 -15.67 -1.53 -7.37
C SER A 18 -15.11 -0.60 -8.46
N VAL A 19 -13.85 -0.16 -8.34
CA VAL A 19 -13.21 0.71 -9.33
C VAL A 19 -13.25 0.06 -10.71
N GLU A 20 -13.75 0.82 -11.68
CA GLU A 20 -13.80 0.45 -13.09
C GLU A 20 -12.38 0.40 -13.66
N VAL A 21 -12.01 -0.74 -14.23
CA VAL A 21 -10.71 -0.97 -14.86
C VAL A 21 -10.88 -1.13 -16.38
N ALA A 22 -9.89 -0.71 -17.15
CA ALA A 22 -9.85 -0.92 -18.60
C ALA A 22 -8.55 -1.62 -19.01
N ARG A 23 -8.48 -2.05 -20.28
CA ARG A 23 -7.28 -2.66 -20.85
C ARG A 23 -6.07 -1.75 -20.65
N TRP A 24 -5.03 -2.27 -20.01
CA TRP A 24 -3.78 -1.58 -19.77
C TRP A 24 -2.63 -2.21 -20.57
N PRO A 25 -2.29 -1.69 -21.76
CA PRO A 25 -1.29 -2.29 -22.65
C PRO A 25 0.06 -2.52 -21.98
N ARG A 26 0.59 -1.53 -21.25
CA ARG A 26 1.91 -1.59 -20.57
C ARG A 26 2.03 -2.77 -19.58
N MET A 27 0.93 -3.11 -18.93
CA MET A 27 0.89 -4.17 -17.92
C MET A 27 0.42 -5.51 -18.47
N ASP A 28 -0.02 -5.60 -19.72
CA ASP A 28 -0.75 -6.77 -20.26
C ASP A 28 -1.90 -7.26 -19.35
N ALA A 29 -2.57 -6.33 -18.68
CA ALA A 29 -3.64 -6.59 -17.72
C ALA A 29 -4.78 -5.57 -17.88
N LEU A 30 -5.66 -5.49 -16.88
CA LEU A 30 -6.61 -4.40 -16.71
C LEU A 30 -6.13 -3.46 -15.59
N GLY A 31 -6.43 -2.18 -15.67
CA GLY A 31 -6.13 -1.26 -14.57
C GLY A 31 -6.86 0.08 -14.62
N ALA A 32 -6.67 0.84 -13.55
CA ALA A 32 -7.13 2.21 -13.40
C ALA A 32 -6.26 2.94 -12.35
N TYR A 33 -6.04 4.23 -12.55
CA TYR A 33 -5.54 5.10 -11.49
C TYR A 33 -6.69 5.55 -10.59
N ALA A 34 -6.53 5.35 -9.29
CA ALA A 34 -7.47 5.76 -8.25
C ALA A 34 -6.75 6.75 -7.32
N LEU A 35 -6.80 8.03 -7.68
CA LEU A 35 -6.00 9.08 -7.05
C LEU A 35 -6.79 9.72 -5.91
N CYS A 36 -6.46 9.38 -4.66
CA CYS A 36 -7.10 10.05 -3.54
C CYS A 36 -6.62 11.52 -3.47
N ARG A 37 -7.49 12.47 -3.09
CA ARG A 37 -7.15 13.91 -3.07
C ARG A 37 -6.04 14.26 -2.08
N GLY A 38 -5.95 13.55 -0.95
CA GLY A 38 -4.89 13.71 0.06
C GLY A 38 -3.63 12.88 -0.20
N ARG A 39 -3.37 12.44 -1.44
CA ARG A 39 -2.19 11.62 -1.79
C ARG A 39 -0.85 12.37 -1.72
N GLY A 40 -0.88 13.69 -1.53
CA GLY A 40 0.29 14.56 -1.64
C GLY A 40 0.81 14.65 -3.07
N ASP A 41 2.01 15.22 -3.23
CA ASP A 41 2.67 15.34 -4.54
C ASP A 41 3.64 14.18 -4.82
N PHE A 42 3.90 13.35 -3.80
CA PHE A 42 4.93 12.30 -3.85
C PHE A 42 4.39 10.96 -4.33
N ALA A 43 3.15 10.62 -3.98
CA ALA A 43 2.59 9.29 -4.18
C ALA A 43 1.40 9.26 -5.15
N ASP A 44 1.28 8.15 -5.87
CA ASP A 44 0.07 7.78 -6.59
C ASP A 44 -0.44 6.40 -6.16
N MET A 45 -1.61 6.02 -6.71
CA MET A 45 -2.15 4.69 -6.53
C MET A 45 -2.86 4.22 -7.80
N TYR A 46 -2.67 2.94 -8.13
CA TYR A 46 -3.42 2.28 -9.18
C TYR A 46 -3.99 0.94 -8.70
N VAL A 47 -5.10 0.54 -9.32
CA VAL A 47 -5.65 -0.82 -9.25
C VAL A 47 -5.22 -1.57 -10.49
N CYS A 48 -4.74 -2.80 -10.31
CA CYS A 48 -4.45 -3.73 -11.39
C CYS A 48 -5.29 -5.00 -11.18
N GLU A 49 -5.89 -5.47 -12.26
CA GLU A 49 -6.63 -6.72 -12.29
C GLU A 49 -6.07 -7.63 -13.38
N ILE A 50 -5.61 -8.81 -12.96
CA ILE A 50 -5.07 -9.84 -13.84
C ILE A 50 -6.20 -10.82 -14.17
N PRO A 51 -6.56 -11.00 -15.46
CA PRO A 51 -7.59 -11.95 -15.86
C PRO A 51 -7.28 -13.39 -15.43
N PRO A 52 -8.29 -14.28 -15.40
CA PRO A 52 -8.09 -15.68 -15.04
C PRO A 52 -6.97 -16.35 -15.86
N GLY A 53 -6.09 -17.09 -15.18
CA GLY A 53 -4.98 -17.85 -15.77
C GLY A 53 -3.92 -17.00 -16.49
N SER A 54 -4.00 -15.67 -16.38
CA SER A 54 -3.17 -14.73 -17.10
C SER A 54 -2.03 -14.19 -16.23
N ARG A 55 -1.24 -13.27 -16.78
CA ARG A 55 -0.07 -12.64 -16.13
C ARG A 55 0.08 -11.22 -16.64
N THR A 56 0.79 -10.39 -15.89
CA THR A 56 1.18 -9.06 -16.38
C THR A 56 2.32 -9.18 -17.40
N SER A 57 2.65 -8.13 -18.15
CA SER A 57 3.98 -8.01 -18.77
C SER A 57 5.07 -7.97 -17.69
N PRO A 58 6.29 -8.44 -17.98
CA PRO A 58 7.44 -8.17 -17.12
C PRO A 58 7.63 -6.68 -16.88
N GLN A 59 7.89 -6.29 -15.64
CA GLN A 59 8.08 -4.92 -15.19
C GLN A 59 9.49 -4.72 -14.65
N ARG A 60 10.01 -3.51 -14.81
CA ARG A 60 11.23 -3.01 -14.18
C ARG A 60 11.17 -1.49 -14.20
N HIS A 61 11.52 -0.85 -13.08
CA HIS A 61 11.44 0.61 -12.96
C HIS A 61 12.22 1.14 -11.74
N LEU A 62 12.61 2.42 -11.81
CA LEU A 62 13.29 3.17 -10.75
C LEU A 62 12.34 3.91 -9.81
N TYR A 63 11.24 3.29 -9.41
CA TYR A 63 10.36 3.79 -8.36
C TYR A 63 9.96 2.67 -7.41
N GLU A 64 9.54 3.00 -6.20
CA GLU A 64 9.08 2.06 -5.20
C GLU A 64 7.58 1.80 -5.34
N ALA A 65 7.16 0.56 -5.13
CA ALA A 65 5.76 0.17 -5.18
C ALA A 65 5.42 -0.76 -4.02
N VAL A 66 4.48 -0.33 -3.18
CA VAL A 66 3.89 -1.17 -2.12
C VAL A 66 2.56 -1.72 -2.62
N VAL A 67 2.48 -3.04 -2.73
CA VAL A 67 1.34 -3.76 -3.30
C VAL A 67 0.50 -4.40 -2.20
N TYR A 68 -0.79 -4.12 -2.20
CA TYR A 68 -1.79 -4.74 -1.34
C TYR A 68 -2.80 -5.54 -2.18
N VAL A 69 -2.90 -6.84 -1.92
CA VAL A 69 -3.79 -7.74 -2.67
C VAL A 69 -5.22 -7.64 -2.13
N LEU A 70 -6.13 -7.14 -2.95
CA LEU A 70 -7.52 -6.86 -2.61
C LEU A 70 -8.43 -8.08 -2.79
N SER A 71 -8.16 -8.93 -3.78
CA SER A 71 -8.91 -10.16 -3.99
C SER A 71 -8.16 -11.16 -4.87
N GLY A 72 -8.45 -12.45 -4.71
CA GLY A 72 -7.87 -13.52 -5.51
C GLY A 72 -6.54 -14.03 -4.96
N ARG A 73 -5.79 -14.76 -5.79
CA ARG A 73 -4.49 -15.35 -5.44
C ARG A 73 -3.61 -15.47 -6.66
N GLY A 74 -2.30 -15.56 -6.43
CA GLY A 74 -1.33 -15.62 -7.51
C GLY A 74 0.09 -15.71 -6.99
N SER A 75 1.03 -15.40 -7.86
CA SER A 75 2.44 -15.38 -7.53
C SER A 75 3.17 -14.24 -8.21
N THR A 76 4.33 -13.91 -7.66
CA THR A 76 5.26 -12.96 -8.26
C THR A 76 6.60 -13.65 -8.41
N THR A 77 7.19 -13.54 -9.61
CA THR A 77 8.59 -13.92 -9.84
C THR A 77 9.43 -12.65 -9.99
N LEU A 78 10.64 -12.64 -9.46
CA LEU A 78 11.60 -11.55 -9.63
C LEU A 78 13.02 -12.07 -9.85
N ASP A 79 13.81 -11.36 -10.64
CA ASP A 79 15.23 -11.66 -10.85
C ASP A 79 16.05 -11.04 -9.71
N ALA A 80 16.75 -11.86 -8.92
CA ALA A 80 17.61 -11.45 -7.82
C ALA A 80 19.09 -11.80 -8.10
N PRO A 81 20.06 -11.22 -7.36
CA PRO A 81 21.49 -11.45 -7.58
C PRO A 81 21.90 -12.94 -7.53
N GLU A 82 21.28 -13.73 -6.66
CA GLU A 82 21.54 -15.17 -6.52
C GLU A 82 20.70 -16.06 -7.44
N GLY A 83 19.82 -15.48 -8.25
CA GLY A 83 18.90 -16.18 -9.13
C GLY A 83 17.45 -15.71 -9.02
N LYS A 84 16.56 -16.35 -9.77
CA LYS A 84 15.14 -16.00 -9.77
C LYS A 84 14.49 -16.41 -8.44
N ARG A 85 13.83 -15.47 -7.76
CA ARG A 85 12.96 -15.72 -6.61
C ARG A 85 11.50 -15.75 -7.04
N SER A 86 10.67 -16.50 -6.31
CA SER A 86 9.21 -16.54 -6.51
C SER A 86 8.51 -16.65 -5.17
N PHE A 87 7.37 -16.00 -5.03
CA PHE A 87 6.51 -16.14 -3.86
C PHE A 87 5.04 -16.07 -4.23
N GLU A 88 4.20 -16.74 -3.45
CA GLU A 88 2.76 -16.79 -3.64
C GLU A 88 2.07 -15.77 -2.74
N TRP A 89 1.03 -15.13 -3.26
CA TRP A 89 0.23 -14.15 -2.55
C TRP A 89 -1.25 -14.45 -2.71
N ARG A 90 -2.05 -13.93 -1.78
CA ARG A 90 -3.51 -14.07 -1.75
C ARG A 90 -4.13 -12.77 -1.25
N GLU A 91 -5.45 -12.69 -1.30
CA GLU A 91 -6.20 -11.60 -0.65
C GLU A 91 -5.67 -11.34 0.76
N GLY A 92 -5.41 -10.06 1.07
CA GLY A 92 -4.83 -9.64 2.35
C GLY A 92 -3.31 -9.64 2.40
N SER A 93 -2.61 -10.19 1.39
CA SER A 93 -1.15 -10.11 1.31
C SER A 93 -0.67 -8.68 1.05
N LEU A 94 0.48 -8.33 1.63
CA LEU A 94 1.19 -7.07 1.41
C LEU A 94 2.62 -7.38 0.97
N PHE A 95 3.14 -6.69 -0.03
CA PHE A 95 4.55 -6.80 -0.39
C PHE A 95 5.09 -5.54 -1.04
N ALA A 96 6.41 -5.39 -1.04
CA ALA A 96 7.12 -4.51 -1.95
C ALA A 96 8.22 -5.30 -2.66
N LEU A 97 8.63 -4.80 -3.81
CA LEU A 97 9.72 -5.41 -4.59
C LEU A 97 10.96 -4.52 -4.50
N PRO A 98 12.17 -5.10 -4.47
CA PRO A 98 13.41 -4.33 -4.47
C PRO A 98 13.46 -3.35 -5.65
N LEU A 99 14.00 -2.15 -5.41
CA LEU A 99 14.10 -1.09 -6.42
C LEU A 99 14.78 -1.62 -7.69
N ASN A 100 14.17 -1.37 -8.84
CA ASN A 100 14.64 -1.79 -10.16
C ASN A 100 14.82 -3.31 -10.38
N ALA A 101 14.29 -4.16 -9.50
CA ALA A 101 14.20 -5.59 -9.79
C ALA A 101 13.30 -5.82 -11.00
N ARG A 102 13.68 -6.75 -11.90
CA ARG A 102 12.79 -7.22 -12.95
C ARG A 102 11.81 -8.24 -12.36
N TYR A 103 10.51 -8.04 -12.55
CA TYR A 103 9.48 -8.90 -11.96
C TYR A 103 8.27 -9.13 -12.87
N GLN A 104 7.43 -10.11 -12.53
CA GLN A 104 6.17 -10.38 -13.20
C GLN A 104 5.16 -10.98 -12.23
N HIS A 105 3.89 -10.59 -12.35
CA HIS A 105 2.79 -11.12 -11.54
C HIS A 105 1.95 -12.11 -12.35
N PHE A 106 1.47 -13.16 -11.69
CA PHE A 106 0.69 -14.25 -12.28
C PHE A 106 -0.59 -14.45 -11.49
N ASN A 107 -1.72 -14.62 -12.18
CA ASN A 107 -2.97 -15.04 -11.54
C ASN A 107 -2.99 -16.56 -11.39
N GLY A 108 -3.10 -17.05 -10.16
CA GLY A 108 -3.13 -18.47 -9.82
C GLY A 108 -4.51 -19.13 -9.95
N SER A 109 -5.51 -18.41 -10.44
CA SER A 109 -6.87 -18.90 -10.66
C SER A 109 -7.21 -18.92 -12.15
N GLY A 110 -7.58 -20.07 -12.68
CA GLY A 110 -8.11 -20.19 -14.05
C GLY A 110 -9.56 -19.73 -14.21
N GLN A 111 -10.23 -19.30 -13.13
CA GLN A 111 -11.66 -18.98 -13.14
C GLN A 111 -12.01 -17.59 -12.63
N LYS A 112 -11.17 -17.01 -11.76
CA LYS A 112 -11.43 -15.72 -11.10
C LYS A 112 -10.29 -14.75 -11.37
N PRO A 113 -10.57 -13.45 -11.55
CA PRO A 113 -9.52 -12.46 -11.62
C PRO A 113 -8.79 -12.35 -10.28
N ALA A 114 -7.56 -11.83 -10.32
CA ALA A 114 -6.82 -11.39 -9.16
C ALA A 114 -6.66 -9.88 -9.22
N ARG A 115 -6.94 -9.18 -8.12
CA ARG A 115 -6.95 -7.71 -8.05
C ARG A 115 -6.07 -7.24 -6.91
N PHE A 116 -5.22 -6.27 -7.19
CA PHE A 116 -4.38 -5.60 -6.19
C PHE A 116 -4.35 -4.10 -6.42
N ALA A 117 -4.07 -3.36 -5.36
CA ALA A 117 -3.70 -1.96 -5.42
C ALA A 117 -2.19 -1.82 -5.21
N ALA A 118 -1.58 -0.85 -5.87
CA ALA A 118 -0.20 -0.46 -5.60
C ALA A 118 -0.15 1.04 -5.35
N VAL A 119 0.48 1.43 -4.25
CA VAL A 119 0.85 2.82 -3.97
C VAL A 119 2.32 2.98 -4.35
N THR A 120 2.65 4.03 -5.10
CA THR A 120 4.00 4.23 -5.64
C THR A 120 4.48 5.65 -5.45
N ASP A 121 5.79 5.85 -5.37
CA ASP A 121 6.44 7.17 -5.40
C ASP A 121 6.77 7.64 -6.83
N LEU A 122 6.14 7.02 -7.84
CA LEU A 122 6.32 7.36 -9.25
C LEU A 122 6.21 8.85 -9.56
N PRO A 123 5.22 9.61 -9.02
CA PRO A 123 5.13 11.05 -9.25
C PRO A 123 6.39 11.81 -8.84
N LEU A 124 6.95 11.49 -7.66
CA LEU A 124 8.20 12.10 -7.19
C LEU A 124 9.36 11.79 -8.15
N VAL A 125 9.56 10.51 -8.45
CA VAL A 125 10.65 10.04 -9.32
C VAL A 125 10.57 10.72 -10.69
N PHE A 126 9.38 10.80 -11.28
CA PHE A 126 9.16 11.49 -12.54
C PHE A 126 9.46 12.99 -12.45
N ASN A 127 9.02 13.67 -11.38
CA ASN A 127 9.22 15.10 -11.23
C ASN A 127 10.70 15.48 -11.06
N VAL A 128 11.49 14.59 -10.45
CA VAL A 128 12.93 14.74 -10.25
C VAL A 128 13.71 14.48 -11.53
N PHE A 129 13.55 13.30 -12.14
CA PHE A 129 14.39 12.89 -13.28
C PHE A 129 13.87 13.36 -14.63
N ARG A 130 12.54 13.51 -14.77
CA ARG A 130 11.86 13.96 -16.00
C ARG A 130 12.28 13.22 -17.27
N SER A 131 12.58 11.92 -17.13
CA SER A 131 13.10 11.08 -18.20
C SER A 131 12.52 9.67 -18.10
N GLU A 132 11.62 9.33 -19.02
CA GLU A 132 10.98 8.01 -19.07
C GLU A 132 12.01 6.88 -19.31
N SER A 133 12.93 7.07 -20.25
CA SER A 133 13.96 6.07 -20.54
C SER A 133 14.87 5.83 -19.33
N PHE A 134 15.22 6.88 -18.58
CA PHE A 134 15.97 6.69 -17.35
C PHE A 134 15.18 5.89 -16.31
N ILE A 135 13.87 6.13 -16.18
CA ILE A 135 13.05 5.47 -15.16
C ILE A 135 12.75 4.00 -15.51
N PHE A 136 12.51 3.68 -16.79
CA PHE A 136 12.02 2.36 -17.21
C PHE A 136 13.05 1.50 -17.94
N GLU A 137 14.04 2.10 -18.61
CA GLU A 137 15.01 1.40 -19.46
C GLU A 137 16.38 1.26 -18.81
N ASN A 138 16.57 1.82 -17.61
CA ASN A 138 17.84 1.76 -16.89
C ASN A 138 18.14 0.37 -16.31
N ASP A 139 19.34 -0.15 -16.61
CA ASP A 139 19.82 -1.47 -16.21
C ASP A 139 20.54 -1.50 -14.84
N ALA A 140 20.65 -0.37 -14.14
CA ALA A 140 21.31 -0.30 -12.84
C ALA A 140 20.61 -1.20 -11.82
N THR A 141 21.39 -2.03 -11.12
CA THR A 141 20.89 -2.92 -10.06
C THR A 141 21.24 -2.38 -8.68
N PHE A 142 20.39 -2.68 -7.70
CA PHE A 142 20.63 -2.35 -6.29
C PHE A 142 20.64 -3.65 -5.44
N PRO A 143 21.69 -4.48 -5.50
CA PRO A 143 21.74 -5.78 -4.80
C PRO A 143 21.44 -5.70 -3.30
N GLU A 144 21.86 -4.60 -2.66
CA GLU A 144 21.61 -4.30 -1.25
C GLU A 144 20.12 -4.20 -0.89
N ARG A 145 19.26 -3.88 -1.86
CA ARG A 145 17.80 -3.72 -1.68
C ARG A 145 17.05 -5.05 -1.69
N PHE A 146 17.69 -6.17 -2.05
CA PHE A 146 17.00 -7.47 -2.16
C PHE A 146 16.74 -8.15 -0.81
N GLY A 147 17.55 -7.84 0.20
CA GLY A 147 17.47 -8.50 1.51
C GLY A 147 17.65 -10.01 1.46
N ASP A 148 17.39 -10.67 2.60
CA ASP A 148 17.40 -12.13 2.71
C ASP A 148 16.27 -12.75 1.86
N ALA A 149 16.54 -13.85 1.17
CA ALA A 149 15.55 -14.53 0.32
C ALA A 149 14.29 -14.92 1.10
N ARG A 150 14.43 -15.26 2.39
CA ARG A 150 13.31 -15.61 3.28
C ARG A 150 12.34 -14.45 3.51
N TYR A 151 12.75 -13.21 3.25
CA TYR A 151 11.86 -12.04 3.34
C TYR A 151 10.75 -12.07 2.28
N ASN A 152 10.94 -12.77 1.16
CA ASN A 152 9.89 -13.04 0.19
C ASN A 152 9.01 -14.23 0.56
N GLU A 153 9.40 -15.02 1.57
CA GLU A 153 8.65 -16.18 2.09
C GLU A 153 7.79 -15.84 3.32
N GLY A 154 7.82 -14.58 3.77
CA GLY A 154 7.07 -14.09 4.92
C GLY A 154 7.88 -14.03 6.21
N ASP A 155 9.16 -14.40 6.16
CA ASP A 155 10.08 -14.16 7.26
C ASP A 155 10.44 -12.67 7.34
N GLY A 156 11.05 -12.26 8.44
CA GLY A 156 11.55 -10.91 8.57
C GLY A 156 12.21 -10.67 9.92
N ARG A 157 12.88 -9.53 10.01
CA ARG A 157 13.63 -9.15 11.21
C ARG A 157 12.88 -8.05 11.96
N LEU A 158 12.53 -8.32 13.22
CA LEU A 158 12.01 -7.30 14.10
C LEU A 158 13.17 -6.43 14.62
N ILE A 159 13.09 -5.12 14.40
CA ILE A 159 14.04 -4.12 14.88
C ILE A 159 13.37 -3.37 16.04
N PRO A 160 13.78 -3.60 17.30
CA PRO A 160 13.29 -2.84 18.44
C PRO A 160 13.80 -1.39 18.37
N ARG A 161 12.89 -0.41 18.53
CA ARG A 161 13.24 1.02 18.61
C ARG A 161 12.75 1.61 19.94
N ALA A 162 11.45 1.86 20.02
CA ALA A 162 10.72 2.33 21.19
C ALA A 162 9.31 1.72 21.15
N PRO A 163 8.54 1.73 22.26
CA PRO A 163 7.14 1.30 22.24
C PRO A 163 6.38 2.01 21.11
N GLY A 164 5.63 1.24 20.30
CA GLY A 164 4.89 1.77 19.14
C GLY A 164 5.74 2.12 17.89
N ARG A 165 7.07 1.95 17.94
CA ARG A 165 7.99 2.19 16.80
C ARG A 165 8.75 0.94 16.37
N HIS A 166 8.30 -0.24 16.76
CA HIS A 166 8.90 -1.49 16.31
C HIS A 166 8.75 -1.62 14.79
N ILE A 167 9.88 -1.79 14.11
CA ILE A 167 9.93 -1.95 12.67
C ILE A 167 10.11 -3.43 12.36
N TRP A 168 9.25 -4.00 11.53
CA TRP A 168 9.47 -5.32 10.96
C TRP A 168 10.00 -5.18 9.54
N GLU A 169 11.26 -5.54 9.35
CA GLU A 169 11.92 -5.57 8.05
C GLU A 169 11.56 -6.88 7.33
N THR A 170 10.91 -6.78 6.19
CA THR A 170 10.49 -7.91 5.35
C THR A 170 10.20 -7.43 3.93
N ASN A 171 9.95 -8.33 2.98
CA ASN A 171 9.48 -7.97 1.63
C ASN A 171 8.04 -8.40 1.41
N PHE A 172 7.51 -9.30 2.24
CA PHE A 172 6.22 -9.93 2.06
C PHE A 172 5.56 -10.24 3.41
N VAL A 173 4.28 -9.90 3.52
CA VAL A 173 3.41 -10.28 4.63
C VAL A 173 2.29 -11.16 4.04
N PRO A 174 2.17 -12.43 4.44
CA PRO A 174 1.21 -13.35 3.83
C PRO A 174 -0.25 -12.91 3.97
N ASP A 175 -0.61 -12.38 5.13
CA ASP A 175 -1.99 -11.95 5.41
C ASP A 175 -2.05 -10.92 6.55
N LEU A 176 -2.36 -9.67 6.20
CA LEU A 176 -2.51 -8.58 7.15
C LEU A 176 -3.68 -8.79 8.13
N ARG A 177 -4.68 -9.61 7.79
CA ARG A 177 -5.86 -9.85 8.63
C ARG A 177 -5.55 -10.74 9.82
N THR A 178 -4.54 -11.60 9.70
CA THR A 178 -4.18 -12.58 10.74
C THR A 178 -2.82 -12.30 11.38
N LEU A 179 -2.09 -11.28 10.92
CA LEU A 179 -0.80 -10.89 11.48
C LEU A 179 -0.92 -10.57 12.98
N GLU A 180 -0.01 -11.08 13.80
CA GLU A 180 0.08 -10.72 15.21
C GLU A 180 0.58 -9.27 15.35
N LEU A 181 -0.16 -8.45 16.10
CA LEU A 181 0.16 -7.05 16.33
C LEU A 181 0.62 -6.83 17.77
N LYS A 182 1.50 -5.84 17.99
CA LYS A 182 1.95 -5.46 19.33
C LYS A 182 1.05 -4.35 19.89
N ARG A 183 0.65 -4.49 21.16
CA ARG A 183 -0.24 -3.53 21.84
C ARG A 183 0.41 -2.15 21.96
N TRP A 184 -0.39 -1.10 21.75
CA TRP A 184 -0.01 0.31 21.84
C TRP A 184 -1.19 1.17 22.29
N ASP A 185 -1.33 1.36 23.60
CA ASP A 185 -2.51 2.03 24.19
C ASP A 185 -2.56 3.55 23.99
N GLU A 186 -1.43 4.21 23.74
CA GLU A 186 -1.38 5.67 23.52
C GLU A 186 -2.14 6.10 22.25
N ARG A 187 -2.21 5.20 21.25
CA ARG A 187 -2.96 5.41 20.01
C ARG A 187 -4.44 5.04 20.15
N GLY A 188 -4.97 4.95 21.38
CA GLY A 188 -6.33 4.53 21.70
C GLY A 188 -6.31 3.23 22.52
N GLY A 189 -7.12 3.17 23.57
CA GLY A 189 -7.10 2.06 24.53
C GLY A 189 -7.30 0.70 23.85
N GLY A 190 -6.39 -0.24 24.10
CA GLY A 190 -6.43 -1.59 23.54
C GLY A 190 -6.00 -1.70 22.08
N SER A 191 -5.54 -0.61 21.46
CA SER A 191 -5.10 -0.66 20.07
C SER A 191 -3.74 -1.35 19.90
N SER A 192 -3.47 -1.87 18.71
CA SER A 192 -2.22 -2.55 18.38
C SER A 192 -1.67 -2.07 17.04
N ASN A 193 -0.36 -2.21 16.83
CA ASN A 193 0.34 -1.72 15.65
C ASN A 193 1.66 -2.46 15.39
N ILE A 194 2.06 -2.48 14.12
CA ILE A 194 3.45 -2.68 13.70
C ILE A 194 3.73 -1.82 12.46
N VAL A 195 4.96 -1.32 12.34
CA VAL A 195 5.44 -0.61 11.15
C VAL A 195 6.34 -1.54 10.35
N PHE A 196 6.26 -1.48 9.03
CA PHE A 196 7.07 -2.30 8.12
C PHE A 196 8.20 -1.46 7.52
N ALA A 197 9.36 -2.09 7.31
CA ALA A 197 10.35 -1.63 6.34
C ALA A 197 10.34 -2.62 5.18
N LEU A 198 9.63 -2.28 4.10
CA LEU A 198 9.41 -3.16 2.95
C LEU A 198 10.50 -2.95 1.89
N ALA A 199 11.14 -4.03 1.42
CA ALA A 199 12.12 -4.00 0.33
C ALA A 199 13.25 -2.95 0.50
N ASP A 200 13.65 -2.75 1.76
CA ASP A 200 14.60 -1.72 2.19
C ASP A 200 14.27 -0.32 1.61
N GLY A 201 12.97 -0.03 1.47
CA GLY A 201 12.48 1.18 0.82
C GLY A 201 12.22 2.36 1.73
N THR A 202 11.93 3.49 1.08
CA THR A 202 11.57 4.77 1.67
C THR A 202 10.05 4.95 1.82
N MET A 203 9.25 4.15 1.11
CA MET A 203 7.78 4.12 1.31
C MET A 203 7.43 3.61 2.71
N HIS A 204 6.62 4.38 3.44
CA HIS A 204 6.12 3.97 4.75
C HIS A 204 4.96 3.01 4.61
N ALA A 205 4.93 1.99 5.47
CA ALA A 205 3.77 1.13 5.62
C ALA A 205 3.58 0.73 7.07
N HIS A 206 2.36 0.80 7.59
CA HIS A 206 2.03 0.25 8.90
C HIS A 206 0.63 -0.32 8.94
N ILE A 207 0.40 -1.28 9.83
CA ILE A 207 -0.93 -1.80 10.12
C ILE A 207 -1.30 -1.50 11.56
N SER A 208 -2.57 -1.17 11.77
CA SER A 208 -3.14 -0.98 13.09
C SER A 208 -4.50 -1.64 13.23
N GLU A 209 -4.85 -2.01 14.46
CA GLU A 209 -6.15 -2.56 14.81
C GLU A 209 -6.85 -1.69 15.85
N MET A 210 -8.17 -1.57 15.67
CA MET A 210 -9.09 -0.92 16.58
C MET A 210 -10.04 -1.96 17.17
N PRO A 211 -10.13 -2.11 18.50
CA PRO A 211 -11.10 -2.99 19.12
C PRO A 211 -12.55 -2.62 18.76
N VAL A 212 -13.47 -3.56 19.00
CA VAL A 212 -14.91 -3.39 18.80
C VAL A 212 -15.44 -2.17 19.58
N GLY A 213 -16.22 -1.32 18.92
CA GLY A 213 -16.88 -0.17 19.56
C GLY A 213 -15.91 0.92 20.05
N THR A 214 -14.68 0.96 19.53
CA THR A 214 -13.68 1.96 19.90
C THR A 214 -13.40 2.96 18.77
N TYR A 215 -12.72 4.05 19.12
CA TYR A 215 -12.29 5.08 18.19
C TYR A 215 -10.83 5.48 18.44
N LYS A 216 -10.19 6.03 17.40
CA LYS A 216 -8.87 6.69 17.52
C LYS A 216 -9.05 8.13 17.97
N LYS A 217 -8.09 8.70 18.70
CA LYS A 217 -8.12 10.15 19.03
C LYS A 217 -8.02 10.96 17.74
N ALA A 218 -8.76 12.07 17.68
CA ALA A 218 -8.66 13.02 16.58
C ALA A 218 -7.23 13.58 16.48
N HIS A 219 -6.70 13.64 15.27
CA HIS A 219 -5.39 14.23 14.99
C HIS A 219 -5.34 14.75 13.55
N ARG A 220 -4.25 15.46 13.22
CA ARG A 220 -3.92 15.92 11.86
C ARG A 220 -2.44 15.72 11.61
N HIS A 221 -2.07 15.59 10.35
CA HIS A 221 -0.69 15.47 9.88
C HIS A 221 -0.62 15.94 8.42
N GLY A 222 0.59 15.96 7.84
CA GLY A 222 0.77 16.24 6.41
C GLY A 222 0.02 15.26 5.50
N ALA A 223 -0.24 15.64 4.25
CA ALA A 223 -0.85 14.75 3.26
C ALA A 223 0.07 13.57 2.88
N ASP A 224 -0.52 12.46 2.40
CA ASP A 224 0.07 11.29 1.71
C ASP A 224 -0.35 9.89 2.23
N PHE A 225 -0.96 9.80 3.42
CA PHE A 225 -1.36 8.52 4.02
C PHE A 225 -2.59 7.89 3.36
N HIS A 226 -2.37 6.89 2.51
CA HIS A 226 -3.39 6.03 1.93
C HIS A 226 -3.82 4.97 2.95
N VAL A 227 -4.99 5.18 3.57
CA VAL A 227 -5.53 4.32 4.61
C VAL A 227 -6.49 3.29 3.99
N PHE A 228 -6.04 2.05 3.85
CA PHE A 228 -6.81 0.91 3.36
C PHE A 228 -7.49 0.20 4.52
N THR A 229 -8.79 -0.05 4.41
CA THR A 229 -9.50 -0.92 5.36
C THR A 229 -9.23 -2.39 5.03
N VAL A 230 -8.60 -3.09 5.97
CA VAL A 230 -8.17 -4.50 5.87
C VAL A 230 -9.23 -5.46 6.44
N SER A 231 -9.91 -5.08 7.52
CA SER A 231 -11.02 -5.83 8.11
C SER A 231 -11.94 -4.91 8.90
N GLY A 232 -13.15 -5.38 9.23
CA GLY A 232 -14.15 -4.59 9.91
C GLY A 232 -14.79 -3.50 9.04
N HIS A 233 -15.59 -2.66 9.68
CA HIS A 233 -16.26 -1.52 9.04
C HIS A 233 -16.54 -0.42 10.06
N GLY A 234 -16.79 0.78 9.54
CA GLY A 234 -16.98 1.96 10.36
C GLY A 234 -17.05 3.21 9.52
N TYR A 235 -16.70 4.33 10.14
CA TYR A 235 -16.63 5.60 9.46
C TYR A 235 -15.51 6.47 10.02
N SER A 236 -15.14 7.47 9.24
CA SER A 236 -14.21 8.52 9.65
C SER A 236 -14.88 9.88 9.51
N LEU A 237 -14.57 10.78 10.43
CA LEU A 237 -14.96 12.18 10.36
C LEU A 237 -13.76 13.03 9.99
N TYR A 238 -13.97 14.06 9.18
CA TYR A 238 -12.95 14.96 8.66
C TYR A 238 -13.39 16.41 8.69
N TRP A 239 -12.50 17.30 9.10
CA TRP A 239 -12.77 18.74 9.17
C TRP A 239 -11.48 19.55 9.19
N TYR A 240 -11.55 20.79 8.72
CA TYR A 240 -10.54 21.80 9.01
C TYR A 240 -10.87 22.55 10.30
N GLU A 241 -9.84 23.15 10.90
CA GLU A 241 -10.03 23.98 12.08
C GLU A 241 -10.92 25.17 11.76
N GLY A 242 -12.02 25.32 12.51
CA GLY A 242 -13.04 26.35 12.27
C GLY A 242 -14.16 25.93 11.32
N ASP A 243 -14.12 24.74 10.71
CA ASP A 243 -15.25 24.23 9.93
C ASP A 243 -16.48 24.03 10.85
N PRO A 244 -17.68 24.41 10.39
CA PRO A 244 -18.90 24.28 11.18
C PRO A 244 -19.41 22.83 11.26
N ASP A 245 -19.01 21.98 10.30
CA ASP A 245 -19.54 20.64 10.09
C ASP A 245 -18.43 19.62 9.80
N PHE A 246 -18.71 18.34 10.07
CA PHE A 246 -17.84 17.23 9.72
C PHE A 246 -18.23 16.61 8.38
N LYS A 247 -17.23 16.28 7.56
CA LYS A 247 -17.40 15.36 6.44
C LYS A 247 -17.24 13.92 6.94
N ARG A 248 -18.11 13.03 6.49
CA ARG A 248 -18.06 11.60 6.84
C ARG A 248 -17.65 10.75 5.64
N PHE A 249 -16.80 9.76 5.88
CA PHE A 249 -16.52 8.69 4.93
C PHE A 249 -16.77 7.34 5.61
N ASP A 250 -17.75 6.60 5.11
CA ASP A 250 -18.03 5.23 5.55
C ASP A 250 -17.08 4.25 4.85
N TRP A 251 -16.45 3.39 5.64
CA TRP A 251 -15.45 2.46 5.16
C TRP A 251 -15.75 1.03 5.58
N LYS A 252 -15.34 0.11 4.70
CA LYS A 252 -15.41 -1.35 4.81
C LYS A 252 -14.21 -1.95 4.07
N PHE A 253 -13.98 -3.26 4.18
CA PHE A 253 -12.94 -3.94 3.39
C PHE A 253 -12.93 -3.49 1.92
N GLY A 254 -11.74 -3.19 1.40
CA GLY A 254 -11.53 -2.66 0.04
C GLY A 254 -11.63 -1.12 -0.07
N SER A 255 -12.09 -0.44 0.98
CA SER A 255 -12.09 1.02 1.03
C SER A 255 -10.68 1.57 1.22
N VAL A 256 -10.40 2.70 0.58
CA VAL A 256 -9.20 3.50 0.82
C VAL A 256 -9.56 4.98 0.84
N PHE A 257 -8.89 5.75 1.70
CA PHE A 257 -9.06 7.20 1.77
C PHE A 257 -7.74 7.85 2.20
N THR A 258 -7.56 9.13 1.87
CA THR A 258 -6.40 9.91 2.31
C THR A 258 -6.86 11.24 2.91
N PRO A 259 -6.58 11.51 4.20
CA PRO A 259 -6.73 12.86 4.72
C PRO A 259 -5.88 13.84 3.90
N THR A 260 -6.44 14.98 3.52
CA THR A 260 -5.69 16.06 2.87
C THR A 260 -4.81 16.78 3.90
N ASP A 261 -3.92 17.64 3.41
CA ASP A 261 -2.93 18.32 4.24
C ASP A 261 -3.58 19.02 5.44
N MET A 262 -3.06 18.74 6.64
CA MET A 262 -3.49 19.30 7.92
C MET A 262 -5.00 19.17 8.23
N LEU A 263 -5.69 18.24 7.55
CA LEU A 263 -7.09 17.92 7.81
C LEU A 263 -7.20 17.12 9.11
N PHE A 264 -7.95 17.64 10.08
CA PHE A 264 -8.28 16.84 11.26
C PHE A 264 -9.13 15.64 10.84
N HIS A 265 -8.81 14.49 11.42
CA HIS A 265 -9.53 13.27 11.14
C HIS A 265 -9.62 12.37 12.38
N GLN A 266 -10.70 11.61 12.44
CA GLN A 266 -10.98 10.67 13.50
C GLN A 266 -11.67 9.42 12.94
N HIS A 267 -11.24 8.23 13.40
CA HIS A 267 -11.74 6.94 12.91
C HIS A 267 -12.55 6.21 13.98
N PHE A 268 -13.68 5.63 13.60
CA PHE A 268 -14.64 4.97 14.48
C PHE A 268 -14.94 3.56 14.00
N ASN A 269 -14.63 2.54 14.80
CA ASN A 269 -15.04 1.16 14.52
C ASN A 269 -16.46 0.94 15.06
N THR A 270 -17.43 0.80 14.15
CA THR A 270 -18.83 0.52 14.51
C THR A 270 -19.23 -0.93 14.29
N GLY A 271 -18.30 -1.78 13.83
CA GLY A 271 -18.57 -3.18 13.58
C GLY A 271 -18.56 -4.05 14.83
N GLY A 272 -19.07 -5.28 14.68
CA GLY A 272 -19.05 -6.31 15.73
C GLY A 272 -17.72 -7.06 15.85
N GLU A 273 -16.69 -6.67 15.09
CA GLU A 273 -15.36 -7.26 15.07
C GLU A 273 -14.27 -6.18 15.10
N PRO A 274 -13.03 -6.50 15.52
CA PRO A 274 -11.91 -5.56 15.43
C PRO A 274 -11.68 -5.09 13.98
N ALA A 275 -11.48 -3.80 13.81
CA ALA A 275 -11.20 -3.19 12.50
C ALA A 275 -9.69 -3.03 12.31
N ARG A 276 -9.15 -3.56 11.22
CA ARG A 276 -7.75 -3.37 10.82
C ARG A 276 -7.65 -2.41 9.66
N TYR A 277 -6.63 -1.56 9.69
CA TYR A 277 -6.29 -0.71 8.55
C TYR A 277 -4.78 -0.70 8.29
N LEU A 278 -4.43 -0.69 7.02
CA LEU A 278 -3.10 -0.51 6.49
C LEU A 278 -2.96 0.95 6.05
N ALA A 279 -1.91 1.64 6.45
CA ALA A 279 -1.59 2.96 5.93
C ALA A 279 -0.28 2.93 5.17
N ILE A 280 -0.28 3.45 3.94
CA ILE A 280 0.90 3.58 3.09
C ILE A 280 1.11 5.07 2.75
N ALA A 281 2.33 5.57 2.89
CA ALA A 281 2.69 6.97 2.68
C ALA A 281 4.10 7.09 2.08
N PHE A 282 4.48 8.30 1.65
CA PHE A 282 5.85 8.56 1.25
C PHE A 282 6.70 8.93 2.47
N GLY A 283 7.92 8.41 2.56
CA GLY A 283 8.85 8.71 3.64
C GLY A 283 8.67 7.82 4.87
N GLY A 284 9.71 7.06 5.17
CA GLY A 284 9.68 6.00 6.18
C GLY A 284 10.58 6.27 7.37
N MET A 285 10.29 5.61 8.50
CA MET A 285 11.06 5.78 9.74
C MET A 285 12.52 5.31 9.64
N ARG A 286 12.86 4.44 8.67
CA ARG A 286 14.23 3.95 8.46
C ARG A 286 15.08 4.92 7.66
N TYR A 287 14.51 5.47 6.59
CA TYR A 287 15.14 6.44 5.69
C TYR A 287 14.23 7.67 5.59
N PRO A 288 14.36 8.62 6.53
CA PRO A 288 13.50 9.80 6.55
C PRO A 288 13.73 10.66 5.31
N THR A 289 12.66 10.96 4.57
CA THR A 289 12.66 11.84 3.39
C THR A 289 11.80 13.09 3.57
N VAL A 290 10.94 13.09 4.59
CA VAL A 290 10.10 14.22 5.01
C VAL A 290 10.39 14.54 6.47
N ALA A 291 10.17 15.80 6.88
CA ALA A 291 10.28 16.18 8.28
C ALA A 291 9.05 15.67 9.06
N ASP A 292 9.29 15.16 10.27
CA ASP A 292 8.26 14.73 11.23
C ASP A 292 7.42 15.92 11.78
#